data_AF-A0A2A5H6R2-F1
#
_entry.id   AF-A0A2A5H6R2-F1
#
_cell.length_a   1.000
_cell.length_b   1.000
_cell.length_c   1.000
_cell.angle_alpha   90.00
_cell.angle_beta   90.00
_cell.angle_gamma   90.00
#
_symmetry.space_group_name_H-M   'P 1'
#
loop_
_entity.id
_entity.type
_entity.pdbx_description
1 polymer ?
#
loop_
_entity_poly.entity_id
_entity_poly.type
_entity_poly.pdbx_seq_one_letter_code
_entity_poly.pdbx_strand_id
1 'polypeptide(L)'
;MNISNYVRDAVVILVMFGLAGCKLSGDAVGIDGEVLIEESNTGEVLYLSGDGEFQFSHNYKDGDTYNVVINSSEQSCSVKNATGAFFNTNISDVEVICDDGPVFCTKHYDPVCAVATQEIQCFTTPCNPLETYKTFGNACEAGGAKANIVFSDACNELEGEKASGIEMVPFATTRFDRGDRINVHSVSLEGVKGLDSYYNDVFLKVNLSYSGGCNEHDFTLFGNTEFEESFPVQDSVYLFHQGYNDTCDSIVTEDVMFYLKPLKEEYKKAYQVEYGEVVLNITAPGANPVGSKAPEKLYQVTYRFDDRPKGKLGDVCGGFTLWPGHPYCGMGLSCQGKGLPVDLPGTCQVSQ
;
A
#
# COMPACT_ATOMS: atom_id res chain seq x y z
N MET A 1 64.02 -50.97 -6.73
CA MET A 1 62.69 -51.34 -7.24
C MET A 1 61.70 -51.23 -6.08
N ASN A 2 60.83 -50.22 -6.11
CA ASN A 2 59.83 -49.98 -5.08
C ASN A 2 58.55 -50.75 -5.45
N ILE A 3 58.06 -51.61 -4.55
CA ILE A 3 56.77 -52.30 -4.69
C ILE A 3 55.77 -51.46 -3.90
N SER A 4 54.83 -50.83 -4.60
CA SER A 4 53.76 -50.02 -4.02
C SER A 4 52.66 -50.95 -3.47
N ASN A 5 52.43 -50.90 -2.16
CA ASN A 5 51.28 -51.52 -1.50
C ASN A 5 50.09 -50.57 -1.57
N TYR A 6 49.00 -51.03 -2.19
CA TYR A 6 47.73 -50.31 -2.26
C TYR A 6 46.84 -50.76 -1.10
N VAL A 7 46.79 -49.98 -0.02
CA VAL A 7 45.79 -50.13 1.04
C VAL A 7 44.57 -49.31 0.61
N ARG A 8 43.41 -49.97 0.42
CA ARG A 8 42.14 -49.28 0.17
C ARG A 8 41.56 -48.86 1.51
N ASP A 9 41.66 -47.57 1.82
CA ASP A 9 40.90 -46.96 2.91
C ASP A 9 39.41 -47.01 2.55
N ALA A 10 38.63 -47.76 3.33
CA ALA A 10 37.18 -47.75 3.25
C ALA A 10 36.68 -46.44 3.89
N VAL A 11 36.37 -45.44 3.06
CA VAL A 11 35.64 -44.25 3.49
C VAL A 11 34.18 -44.67 3.71
N VAL A 12 33.78 -44.81 4.97
CA VAL A 12 32.36 -44.88 5.35
C VAL A 12 31.81 -43.47 5.20
N ILE A 13 31.23 -43.16 4.04
CA ILE A 13 30.42 -41.95 3.86
C ILE A 13 29.10 -42.22 4.57
N LEU A 14 28.97 -41.74 5.80
CA LEU A 14 27.66 -41.63 6.45
C LEU A 14 26.91 -40.52 5.70
N VAL A 15 26.18 -40.89 4.64
CA VAL A 15 25.22 -39.99 3.99
C VAL A 15 24.13 -39.77 5.01
N MET A 16 24.26 -38.69 5.79
CA MET A 16 23.14 -38.13 6.54
C MET A 16 22.13 -37.66 5.50
N PHE A 17 21.20 -38.52 5.12
CA PHE A 17 19.96 -38.09 4.49
C PHE A 17 19.31 -37.13 5.47
N GLY A 18 19.45 -35.83 5.24
CA GLY A 18 18.64 -34.84 5.92
C GLY A 18 17.18 -35.15 5.59
N LEU A 19 16.48 -35.82 6.50
CA LEU A 19 15.04 -35.96 6.41
C LEU A 19 14.48 -34.54 6.41
N ALA A 20 13.87 -34.13 5.29
CA ALA A 20 13.08 -32.91 5.26
C ALA A 20 12.00 -33.07 6.34
N GLY A 21 12.09 -32.28 7.41
CA GLY A 21 11.09 -32.30 8.46
C GLY A 21 9.74 -31.85 7.92
N CYS A 22 8.67 -32.28 8.58
CA CYS A 22 7.33 -31.83 8.28
C CYS A 22 7.20 -30.33 8.59
N LYS A 23 6.25 -29.67 7.91
CA LYS A 23 5.98 -28.24 8.02
C LYS A 23 4.59 -27.97 8.56
N LEU A 24 4.48 -26.90 9.36
CA LEU A 24 3.23 -26.35 9.86
C LEU A 24 2.90 -25.08 9.07
N SER A 25 1.72 -25.04 8.45
CA SER A 25 1.20 -23.90 7.71
C SER A 25 -0.31 -23.77 7.88
N GLY A 26 -0.88 -22.70 7.34
CA GLY A 26 -2.29 -22.40 7.43
C GLY A 26 -2.67 -21.16 6.64
N ASP A 27 -3.92 -20.74 6.82
CA ASP A 27 -4.50 -19.55 6.19
C ASP A 27 -5.03 -18.58 7.26
N ALA A 28 -4.81 -17.29 7.04
CA ALA A 28 -5.36 -16.21 7.84
C ALA A 28 -6.42 -15.43 7.05
N VAL A 29 -7.54 -15.12 7.71
CA VAL A 29 -8.66 -14.38 7.11
C VAL A 29 -9.20 -13.34 8.09
N GLY A 30 -9.60 -12.18 7.55
CA GLY A 30 -10.12 -11.06 8.34
C GLY A 30 -9.04 -10.27 9.10
N ILE A 31 -7.80 -10.27 8.63
CA ILE A 31 -6.69 -9.52 9.24
C ILE A 31 -6.80 -8.03 8.88
N ASP A 32 -7.15 -7.19 9.87
CA ASP A 32 -7.21 -5.73 9.78
C ASP A 32 -6.27 -5.11 10.83
N GLY A 33 -4.98 -5.07 10.48
CA GLY A 33 -3.90 -4.63 11.37
C GLY A 33 -2.89 -5.75 11.68
N GLU A 34 -2.13 -5.57 12.76
CA GLU A 34 -1.08 -6.52 13.13
C GLU A 34 -1.61 -7.65 14.04
N VAL A 35 -1.39 -8.89 13.61
CA VAL A 35 -1.66 -10.08 14.41
C VAL A 35 -0.38 -10.90 14.59
N LEU A 36 -0.03 -11.16 15.85
CA LEU A 36 1.08 -12.02 16.22
C LEU A 36 0.56 -13.38 16.62
N ILE A 37 0.94 -14.41 15.87
CA ILE A 37 0.71 -15.80 16.26
C ILE A 37 2.03 -16.44 16.68
N GLU A 38 1.98 -17.34 17.64
CA GLU A 38 3.14 -18.03 18.17
C GLU A 38 2.88 -19.54 18.18
N GLU A 39 3.85 -20.32 17.71
CA GLU A 39 3.90 -21.74 18.00
C GLU A 39 4.59 -21.93 19.35
N SER A 40 3.78 -22.14 20.37
CA SER A 40 4.22 -22.08 21.77
C SER A 40 5.13 -23.22 22.22
N ASN A 41 5.25 -24.33 21.47
CA ASN A 41 6.19 -25.40 21.81
C ASN A 41 7.62 -25.05 21.38
N THR A 42 7.77 -24.26 20.33
CA THR A 42 9.05 -23.84 19.74
C THR A 42 9.41 -22.39 20.08
N GLY A 43 8.43 -21.57 20.43
CA GLY A 43 8.56 -20.12 20.65
C GLY A 43 8.71 -19.33 19.35
N GLU A 44 8.42 -19.93 18.19
CA GLU A 44 8.47 -19.25 16.90
C GLU A 44 7.25 -18.33 16.74
N VAL A 45 7.50 -17.06 16.42
CA VAL A 45 6.46 -16.03 16.24
C VAL A 45 6.37 -15.63 14.77
N LEU A 46 5.15 -15.53 14.25
CA LEU A 46 4.85 -14.97 12.94
C LEU A 46 4.06 -13.67 13.07
N TYR A 47 4.38 -12.73 12.17
CA TYR A 47 3.72 -11.44 12.03
C TYR A 47 2.80 -11.53 10.82
N LEU A 48 1.49 -11.43 11.05
CA LEU A 48 0.47 -11.41 10.00
C LEU A 48 0.00 -9.97 9.85
N SER A 49 0.18 -9.41 8.65
CA SER A 49 -0.19 -8.03 8.30
C SER A 49 -1.35 -7.96 7.30
N GLY A 50 -1.98 -9.09 6.99
CA GLY A 50 -3.06 -9.21 6.03
C GLY A 50 -3.47 -10.67 5.85
N ASP A 51 -4.52 -10.89 5.07
CA ASP A 51 -5.03 -12.22 4.75
C ASP A 51 -4.05 -13.01 3.87
N GLY A 52 -4.09 -14.34 4.02
CA GLY A 52 -3.35 -15.26 3.16
C GLY A 52 -2.66 -16.40 3.90
N GLU A 53 -1.88 -17.16 3.14
CA GLU A 53 -1.14 -18.31 3.64
C GLU A 53 0.03 -17.90 4.54
N PHE A 54 0.25 -18.64 5.63
CA PHE A 54 1.42 -18.50 6.50
C PHE A 54 2.07 -19.86 6.76
N GLN A 55 3.38 -19.86 7.07
CA GLN A 55 4.13 -21.08 7.35
C GLN A 55 5.21 -20.83 8.41
N PHE A 56 5.29 -21.73 9.39
CA PHE A 56 6.37 -21.74 10.38
C PHE A 56 7.66 -22.34 9.79
N SER A 57 8.80 -21.74 10.13
CA SER A 57 10.12 -22.15 9.67
C SER A 57 10.66 -23.37 10.42
N HIS A 58 10.14 -23.68 11.61
CA HIS A 58 10.49 -24.90 12.34
C HIS A 58 10.23 -26.17 11.51
N ASN A 59 11.04 -27.20 11.72
CA ASN A 59 10.94 -28.50 11.07
C ASN A 59 10.54 -29.56 12.09
N TYR A 60 9.40 -30.18 11.87
CA TYR A 60 8.81 -31.15 12.80
C TYR A 60 9.16 -32.58 12.39
N LYS A 61 9.27 -33.47 13.37
CA LYS A 61 9.44 -34.91 13.20
C LYS A 61 8.13 -35.63 13.44
N ASP A 62 8.08 -36.89 13.04
CA ASP A 62 6.97 -37.78 13.35
C ASP A 62 6.76 -37.88 14.88
N GLY A 63 5.52 -37.66 15.32
CA GLY A 63 5.14 -37.63 16.73
C GLY A 63 5.34 -36.29 17.44
N ASP A 64 5.96 -35.29 16.82
CA ASP A 64 6.04 -33.94 17.39
C ASP A 64 4.63 -33.32 17.44
N THR A 65 4.35 -32.54 18.48
CA THR A 65 3.09 -31.81 18.64
C THR A 65 3.27 -30.34 18.32
N TYR A 66 2.18 -29.67 17.95
CA TYR A 66 2.15 -28.22 17.79
C TYR A 66 1.03 -27.58 18.63
N ASN A 67 1.21 -26.31 18.98
CA ASN A 67 0.22 -25.46 19.65
C ASN A 67 0.40 -24.00 19.21
N VAL A 68 -0.47 -23.55 18.31
CA VAL A 68 -0.54 -22.18 17.78
C VAL A 68 -1.47 -21.34 18.66
N VAL A 69 -0.97 -20.23 19.16
CA VAL A 69 -1.72 -19.27 19.98
C VAL A 69 -1.61 -17.87 19.40
N ILE A 70 -2.62 -17.04 19.65
CA ILE A 70 -2.54 -15.60 19.38
C ILE A 70 -1.79 -14.97 20.56
N ASN A 71 -0.65 -14.35 20.27
CA ASN A 71 0.18 -13.65 21.25
C ASN A 71 -0.30 -12.20 21.43
N SER A 72 -0.55 -11.49 20.33
CA SER A 72 -1.09 -10.12 20.33
C SER A 72 -1.95 -9.88 19.10
N SER A 73 -3.01 -9.09 19.26
CA SER A 73 -3.85 -8.62 18.16
C SER A 73 -4.58 -7.34 18.58
N GLU A 74 -4.70 -6.38 17.67
CA GLU A 74 -5.54 -5.19 17.86
C GLU A 74 -7.04 -5.46 17.62
N GLN A 75 -7.37 -6.67 17.14
CA GLN A 75 -8.71 -7.11 16.77
C GLN A 75 -9.07 -8.45 17.44
N SER A 76 -10.33 -8.88 17.30
CA SER A 76 -10.80 -10.12 17.91
C SER A 76 -10.48 -11.31 17.00
N CYS A 77 -9.41 -12.04 17.32
CA CYS A 77 -8.97 -13.21 16.57
C CYS A 77 -9.22 -14.54 17.31
N SER A 78 -9.35 -15.61 16.54
CA SER A 78 -9.40 -16.99 17.01
C SER A 78 -8.63 -17.92 16.07
N VAL A 79 -8.13 -19.05 16.60
CA VAL A 79 -7.40 -20.06 15.82
C VAL A 79 -8.18 -21.37 15.81
N LYS A 80 -8.55 -21.88 14.63
CA LYS A 80 -9.02 -23.26 14.49
C LYS A 80 -7.87 -24.19 14.16
N ASN A 81 -8.03 -25.46 14.55
CA ASN A 81 -6.96 -26.46 14.47
C ASN A 81 -5.66 -25.97 15.12
N ALA A 82 -5.79 -25.27 16.25
CA ALA A 82 -4.66 -24.67 16.96
C ALA A 82 -3.66 -25.70 17.50
N THR A 83 -4.06 -26.96 17.66
CA THR A 83 -3.24 -28.03 18.26
C THR A 83 -3.36 -29.33 17.49
N GLY A 84 -2.28 -30.11 17.48
CA GLY A 84 -2.26 -31.43 16.86
C GLY A 84 -0.88 -32.09 16.93
N ALA A 85 -0.70 -33.17 16.15
CA ALA A 85 0.54 -33.94 16.09
C ALA A 85 0.88 -34.33 14.65
N PHE A 86 2.17 -34.38 14.36
CA PHE A 86 2.71 -34.77 13.05
C PHE A 86 2.72 -36.29 12.88
N PHE A 87 2.21 -36.76 11.74
CA PHE A 87 2.25 -38.17 11.34
C PHE A 87 2.89 -38.32 9.96
N ASN A 88 4.22 -38.18 9.91
CA ASN A 88 5.04 -38.19 8.68
C ASN A 88 4.48 -37.33 7.51
N THR A 89 3.73 -36.27 7.81
CA THR A 89 3.03 -35.43 6.82
C THR A 89 2.98 -33.98 7.29
N ASN A 90 3.00 -33.03 6.36
CA ASN A 90 2.82 -31.61 6.67
C ASN A 90 1.39 -31.35 7.16
N ILE A 91 1.25 -30.36 8.01
CA ILE A 91 -0.04 -29.87 8.52
C ILE A 91 -0.21 -28.47 7.95
N SER A 92 -1.29 -28.26 7.20
CA SER A 92 -1.55 -27.03 6.45
C SER A 92 -2.96 -26.48 6.65
N ASP A 93 -3.66 -26.94 7.70
CA ASP A 93 -5.08 -26.67 7.96
C ASP A 93 -5.31 -25.83 9.23
N VAL A 94 -4.27 -25.14 9.73
CA VAL A 94 -4.43 -24.13 10.78
C VAL A 94 -5.16 -22.93 10.18
N GLU A 95 -6.20 -22.45 10.84
CA GLU A 95 -7.02 -21.35 10.33
C GLU A 95 -7.05 -20.23 11.37
N VAL A 96 -6.52 -19.05 11.03
CA VAL A 96 -6.62 -17.84 11.87
C VAL A 96 -7.76 -16.99 11.34
N ILE A 97 -8.79 -16.79 12.17
CA ILE A 97 -9.98 -16.03 11.80
C ILE A 97 -10.10 -14.86 12.75
N CYS A 98 -10.17 -13.67 12.17
CA CYS A 98 -10.40 -12.46 12.92
C CYS A 98 -11.67 -11.75 12.45
N ASP A 99 -12.30 -11.04 13.38
CA ASP A 99 -13.52 -10.30 13.14
C ASP A 99 -13.43 -8.94 13.84
N ASP A 100 -13.76 -7.90 13.09
CA ASP A 100 -13.96 -6.57 13.63
C ASP A 100 -15.38 -6.51 14.14
N GLY A 101 -15.54 -6.45 15.46
CA GLY A 101 -16.85 -6.33 16.08
C GLY A 101 -17.68 -5.18 15.46
N PRO A 102 -19.01 -5.17 15.69
CA PRO A 102 -19.90 -4.23 15.02
C PRO A 102 -19.44 -2.78 15.20
N VAL A 103 -19.27 -2.07 14.08
CA VAL A 103 -18.88 -0.65 14.09
C VAL A 103 -20.07 0.21 14.49
N PHE A 104 -19.93 0.96 15.59
CA PHE A 104 -20.98 1.83 16.12
C PHE A 104 -20.77 3.28 15.69
N CYS A 105 -21.46 3.71 14.64
CA CYS A 105 -21.38 5.08 14.15
C CYS A 105 -22.50 5.96 14.71
N THR A 106 -22.17 7.24 14.93
CA THR A 106 -23.18 8.27 15.22
C THR A 106 -23.96 8.59 13.94
N LYS A 107 -25.21 9.04 14.09
CA LYS A 107 -26.03 9.48 12.94
C LYS A 107 -25.70 10.90 12.45
N HIS A 108 -24.50 11.39 12.74
CA HIS A 108 -24.06 12.69 12.25
C HIS A 108 -23.82 12.59 10.74
N TYR A 109 -24.44 13.49 9.97
CA TYR A 109 -24.29 13.53 8.52
C TYR A 109 -23.18 14.53 8.16
N ASP A 110 -22.05 14.00 7.74
CA ASP A 110 -20.84 14.70 7.30
C ASP A 110 -20.21 13.85 6.20
N PRO A 111 -20.77 13.88 4.98
CA PRO A 111 -20.59 12.82 4.00
C PRO A 111 -19.14 12.71 3.54
N VAL A 112 -18.74 11.48 3.23
CA VAL A 112 -17.43 11.21 2.64
C VAL A 112 -17.59 10.34 1.41
N CYS A 113 -16.81 10.62 0.38
CA CYS A 113 -16.66 9.76 -0.76
C CYS A 113 -15.54 8.79 -0.43
N ALA A 114 -15.84 7.50 -0.47
CA ALA A 114 -14.87 6.46 -0.21
C ALA A 114 -14.95 5.40 -1.30
N VAL A 115 -13.84 4.71 -1.52
CA VAL A 115 -13.78 3.57 -2.42
C VAL A 115 -14.19 2.36 -1.62
N ALA A 116 -15.32 1.79 -1.99
CA ALA A 116 -15.86 0.60 -1.36
C ALA A 116 -15.67 -0.58 -2.30
N THR A 117 -15.13 -1.66 -1.75
CA THR A 117 -15.06 -2.94 -2.43
C THR A 117 -16.47 -3.52 -2.51
N GLN A 118 -16.97 -3.70 -3.73
CA GLN A 118 -18.23 -4.43 -3.91
C GLN A 118 -17.94 -5.92 -3.82
N GLU A 119 -18.45 -6.59 -2.78
CA GLU A 119 -18.42 -8.04 -2.70
C GLU A 119 -19.35 -8.63 -3.76
N ILE A 120 -18.78 -9.03 -4.90
CA ILE A 120 -19.51 -9.77 -5.93
C ILE A 120 -19.30 -11.26 -5.65
N GLN A 121 -20.38 -12.06 -5.68
CA GLN A 121 -20.22 -13.52 -5.80
C GLN A 121 -19.71 -13.85 -7.20
N CYS A 122 -18.39 -13.93 -7.34
CA CYS A 122 -17.76 -14.29 -8.60
C CYS A 122 -17.80 -15.81 -8.80
N PHE A 123 -18.40 -16.24 -9.91
CA PHE A 123 -18.44 -17.66 -10.30
C PHE A 123 -17.18 -18.11 -11.07
N THR A 124 -16.27 -17.19 -11.38
CA THR A 124 -15.04 -17.42 -12.14
C THR A 124 -13.85 -16.70 -11.51
N THR A 125 -12.66 -17.31 -11.55
CA THR A 125 -11.39 -16.76 -11.04
C THR A 125 -10.48 -16.27 -12.16
N PRO A 126 -9.65 -15.22 -11.94
CA PRO A 126 -9.47 -14.48 -10.70
C PRO A 126 -10.66 -13.56 -10.37
N CYS A 127 -11.04 -13.54 -9.08
CA CYS A 127 -12.07 -12.67 -8.56
C CYS A 127 -11.43 -11.32 -8.28
N ASN A 128 -11.61 -10.34 -9.17
CA ASN A 128 -11.24 -8.96 -8.91
C ASN A 128 -12.47 -8.25 -8.33
N PRO A 129 -12.48 -7.93 -7.02
CA PRO A 129 -13.55 -7.14 -6.45
C PRO A 129 -13.65 -5.79 -7.18
N LEU A 130 -14.84 -5.36 -7.56
CA LEU A 130 -15.02 -4.05 -8.17
C LEU A 130 -14.93 -2.99 -7.06
N GLU A 131 -13.82 -2.26 -7.05
CA GLU A 131 -13.72 -1.02 -6.28
C GLU A 131 -14.56 0.06 -6.96
N THR A 132 -15.48 0.67 -6.22
CA THR A 132 -16.34 1.74 -6.73
C THR A 132 -16.37 2.90 -5.75
N TYR A 133 -16.47 4.12 -6.27
CA TYR A 133 -16.72 5.29 -5.44
C TYR A 133 -18.13 5.21 -4.85
N LYS A 134 -18.22 5.41 -3.54
CA LYS A 134 -19.46 5.35 -2.79
C LYS A 134 -19.51 6.44 -1.73
N THR A 135 -20.64 7.13 -1.65
CA THR A 135 -20.90 8.11 -0.60
C THR A 135 -21.32 7.41 0.68
N PHE A 136 -20.65 7.73 1.77
CA PHE A 136 -21.00 7.35 3.13
C PHE A 136 -21.54 8.55 3.89
N GLY A 137 -22.44 8.33 4.85
CA GLY A 137 -23.04 9.42 5.62
C GLY A 137 -22.04 10.12 6.53
N ASN A 138 -20.97 9.43 6.93
CA ASN A 138 -19.82 9.98 7.63
C ASN A 138 -18.59 9.06 7.53
N ALA A 139 -17.43 9.58 7.97
CA ALA A 139 -16.16 8.86 7.97
C ALA A 139 -16.19 7.56 8.79
N CYS A 140 -16.96 7.49 9.87
CA CYS A 140 -17.11 6.25 10.65
C CYS A 140 -17.80 5.17 9.84
N GLU A 141 -18.87 5.52 9.11
CA GLU A 141 -19.59 4.57 8.25
C GLU A 141 -18.71 4.05 7.11
N ALA A 142 -17.88 4.92 6.52
CA ALA A 142 -16.88 4.50 5.53
C ALA A 142 -15.85 3.56 6.14
N GLY A 143 -15.29 3.90 7.30
CA GLY A 143 -14.32 3.06 8.01
C GLY A 143 -14.90 1.70 8.40
N GLY A 144 -16.14 1.65 8.88
CA GLY A 144 -16.80 0.38 9.22
C GLY A 144 -17.17 -0.49 8.02
N ALA A 145 -17.23 0.10 6.82
CA ALA A 145 -17.34 -0.65 5.57
C ALA A 145 -15.98 -0.95 4.93
N LYS A 146 -14.87 -0.69 5.65
CA LYS A 146 -13.49 -0.81 5.15
C LYS A 146 -13.26 -0.04 3.85
N ALA A 147 -13.99 1.06 3.67
CA ALA A 147 -13.93 1.87 2.47
C ALA A 147 -12.84 2.93 2.61
N ASN A 148 -11.95 2.99 1.62
CA ASN A 148 -10.88 3.96 1.59
C ASN A 148 -11.43 5.34 1.29
N ILE A 149 -11.53 6.19 2.31
CA ILE A 149 -12.03 7.56 2.14
C ILE A 149 -11.13 8.31 1.15
N VAL A 150 -11.75 8.78 0.07
CA VAL A 150 -11.15 9.51 -1.05
C VAL A 150 -11.22 11.02 -0.78
N PHE A 151 -12.37 11.52 -0.33
CA PHE A 151 -12.55 12.92 0.07
C PHE A 151 -13.75 13.13 1.01
N SER A 152 -13.71 14.21 1.79
CA SER A 152 -14.72 14.58 2.81
C SER A 152 -15.93 15.33 2.23
N ASP A 153 -16.50 14.82 1.16
CA ASP A 153 -17.79 15.24 0.59
C ASP A 153 -18.41 14.06 -0.17
N ALA A 154 -19.68 14.13 -0.57
CA ALA A 154 -20.32 13.09 -1.37
C ALA A 154 -19.62 12.88 -2.72
N CYS A 155 -19.61 11.64 -3.24
CA CYS A 155 -18.94 11.31 -4.51
C CYS A 155 -19.52 12.05 -5.72
N ASN A 156 -20.78 12.51 -5.64
CA ASN A 156 -21.45 13.25 -6.70
C ASN A 156 -21.43 12.49 -8.04
N GLU A 157 -20.82 13.07 -9.08
CA GLU A 157 -20.71 12.46 -10.43
C GLU A 157 -19.87 11.17 -10.42
N LEU A 158 -19.06 10.94 -9.39
CA LEU A 158 -18.28 9.71 -9.24
C LEU A 158 -19.08 8.58 -8.59
N GLU A 159 -20.26 8.81 -8.02
CA GLU A 159 -21.01 7.76 -7.31
C GLU A 159 -21.27 6.53 -8.20
N GLY A 160 -20.71 5.38 -7.81
CA GLY A 160 -20.81 4.11 -8.53
C GLY A 160 -19.81 3.93 -9.67
N GLU A 161 -18.98 4.94 -9.97
CA GLU A 161 -17.91 4.82 -10.97
C GLU A 161 -16.82 3.87 -10.48
N LYS A 162 -16.19 3.14 -11.42
CA LYS A 162 -15.08 2.23 -11.13
C LYS A 162 -13.91 3.04 -10.59
N ALA A 163 -13.39 2.60 -9.46
CA ALA A 163 -12.27 3.22 -8.81
C ALA A 163 -11.00 2.47 -9.26
N SER A 164 -10.47 2.87 -10.42
CA SER A 164 -9.26 2.25 -11.01
C SER A 164 -8.00 3.00 -10.57
N GLY A 165 -6.94 2.29 -10.15
CA GLY A 165 -5.62 2.86 -9.89
C GLY A 165 -5.42 3.44 -8.48
N ILE A 166 -5.98 2.82 -7.44
CA ILE A 166 -5.99 3.42 -6.09
C ILE A 166 -4.86 2.93 -5.19
N GLU A 167 -4.25 1.77 -5.47
CA GLU A 167 -3.11 1.31 -4.70
C GLU A 167 -1.78 1.76 -5.32
N MET A 168 -1.01 2.48 -4.51
CA MET A 168 0.44 2.48 -4.68
C MET A 168 0.98 1.17 -4.10
N VAL A 169 1.32 0.22 -4.99
CA VAL A 169 1.83 -1.09 -4.55
C VAL A 169 3.34 -0.98 -4.27
N PRO A 170 3.82 -1.46 -3.09
CA PRO A 170 5.25 -1.48 -2.77
C PRO A 170 6.05 -2.29 -3.80
N PHE A 171 7.20 -1.76 -4.22
CA PHE A 171 8.05 -2.32 -5.29
C PHE A 171 8.59 -3.75 -5.03
N ALA A 172 8.46 -4.29 -3.82
CA ALA A 172 9.20 -5.45 -3.34
C ALA A 172 8.71 -6.83 -3.84
N THR A 173 7.53 -6.96 -4.46
CA THR A 173 6.91 -8.28 -4.72
C THR A 173 6.61 -8.63 -6.17
N THR A 174 6.79 -7.72 -7.14
CA THR A 174 6.45 -8.00 -8.55
C THR A 174 7.63 -7.83 -9.49
N ARG A 175 8.02 -8.92 -10.19
CA ARG A 175 8.89 -8.82 -11.36
C ARG A 175 8.16 -8.04 -12.44
N PHE A 176 8.69 -6.88 -12.81
CA PHE A 176 8.18 -6.07 -13.91
C PHE A 176 8.33 -6.81 -15.24
N ASP A 177 7.23 -7.33 -15.77
CA ASP A 177 7.04 -7.35 -17.21
C ASP A 177 6.69 -5.92 -17.66
N ARG A 178 7.07 -5.56 -18.90
CA ARG A 178 6.74 -4.24 -19.43
C ARG A 178 5.23 -4.17 -19.62
N GLY A 179 4.57 -3.22 -18.96
CA GLY A 179 3.15 -2.96 -19.17
C GLY A 179 2.83 -2.63 -20.63
N ASP A 180 1.57 -2.78 -21.00
CA ASP A 180 1.04 -2.48 -22.32
C ASP A 180 1.17 -0.99 -22.64
N ARG A 181 1.21 -0.68 -23.94
CA ARG A 181 1.57 0.66 -24.43
C ARG A 181 0.52 1.70 -24.06
N ILE A 182 0.99 2.83 -23.52
CA ILE A 182 0.20 4.03 -23.29
C ILE A 182 0.90 5.26 -23.85
N ASN A 183 0.16 6.35 -23.95
CA ASN A 183 0.67 7.67 -24.27
C ASN A 183 0.17 8.66 -23.23
N VAL A 184 1.05 9.07 -22.32
CA VAL A 184 0.74 10.06 -21.29
C VAL A 184 0.84 11.46 -21.89
N HIS A 185 -0.26 12.20 -21.84
CA HIS A 185 -0.40 13.57 -22.33
C HIS A 185 0.01 14.60 -21.28
N SER A 186 -0.44 14.42 -20.03
CA SER A 186 -0.09 15.29 -18.92
C SER A 186 -0.17 14.56 -17.59
N VAL A 187 0.61 15.06 -16.64
CA VAL A 187 0.58 14.65 -15.23
C VAL A 187 0.40 15.90 -14.39
N SER A 188 -0.53 15.87 -13.45
CA SER A 188 -0.79 16.97 -12.52
C SER A 188 -1.22 16.45 -11.15
N LEU A 189 -1.08 17.29 -10.14
CA LEU A 189 -1.68 17.04 -8.83
C LEU A 189 -3.03 17.74 -8.77
N GLU A 190 -4.07 17.02 -8.38
CA GLU A 190 -5.38 17.60 -8.07
C GLU A 190 -5.67 17.42 -6.57
N GLY A 191 -5.86 18.54 -5.88
CA GLY A 191 -6.33 18.56 -4.50
C GLY A 191 -7.85 18.55 -4.43
N VAL A 192 -8.40 18.08 -3.33
CA VAL A 192 -9.85 18.09 -3.06
C VAL A 192 -10.33 19.54 -2.90
N LYS A 193 -11.23 20.00 -3.78
CA LYS A 193 -11.91 21.31 -3.63
C LYS A 193 -12.97 21.22 -2.55
N GLY A 194 -12.87 22.04 -1.51
CA GLY A 194 -13.92 22.18 -0.49
C GLY A 194 -13.42 22.11 0.95
N LEU A 195 -12.22 21.56 1.16
CA LEU A 195 -11.46 21.74 2.39
C LEU A 195 -10.30 22.72 2.12
N ASP A 196 -9.78 23.31 3.18
CA ASP A 196 -8.44 23.90 3.28
C ASP A 196 -7.26 23.03 2.78
N SER A 197 -7.53 21.91 2.12
CA SER A 197 -6.64 20.79 1.83
C SER A 197 -6.01 20.92 0.44
N TYR A 198 -5.23 21.97 0.21
CA TYR A 198 -4.31 21.95 -0.94
C TYR A 198 -3.17 20.91 -0.73
N TYR A 199 -3.00 20.37 0.47
CA TYR A 199 -1.81 19.60 0.86
C TYR A 199 -2.06 18.21 1.48
N ASN A 200 -3.29 17.85 1.90
CA ASN A 200 -3.43 16.68 2.78
C ASN A 200 -3.98 15.42 2.09
N ASP A 201 -4.87 15.61 1.10
CA ASP A 201 -5.45 14.56 0.28
C ASP A 201 -5.33 14.97 -1.19
N VAL A 202 -4.33 14.40 -1.86
CA VAL A 202 -3.94 14.80 -3.22
C VAL A 202 -3.94 13.58 -4.12
N PHE A 203 -4.51 13.75 -5.31
CA PHE A 203 -4.49 12.78 -6.38
C PHE A 203 -3.41 13.13 -7.39
N LEU A 204 -2.67 12.11 -7.83
CA LEU A 204 -1.92 12.16 -9.06
C LEU A 204 -2.87 11.89 -10.22
N LYS A 205 -3.16 12.93 -11.00
CA LYS A 205 -3.95 12.84 -12.21
C LYS A 205 -3.03 12.61 -13.41
N VAL A 206 -3.29 11.54 -14.15
CA VAL A 206 -2.58 11.20 -15.39
C VAL A 206 -3.58 11.19 -16.53
N ASN A 207 -3.49 12.18 -17.42
CA ASN A 207 -4.23 12.16 -18.68
C ASN A 207 -3.44 11.30 -19.67
N LEU A 208 -4.05 10.23 -20.15
CA LEU A 208 -3.39 9.27 -21.03
C LEU A 208 -4.30 8.74 -22.13
N SER A 209 -3.70 8.15 -23.15
CA SER A 209 -4.39 7.39 -24.18
C SER A 209 -3.74 6.04 -24.43
N TYR A 210 -4.55 5.07 -24.86
CA TYR A 210 -4.13 3.71 -25.16
C TYR A 210 -5.02 3.10 -26.24
N SER A 211 -4.55 2.00 -26.83
CA SER A 211 -5.35 1.20 -27.77
C SER A 211 -6.23 0.25 -26.98
N GLY A 212 -7.53 0.25 -27.24
CA GLY A 212 -8.48 -0.63 -26.56
C GLY A 212 -9.92 -0.37 -26.97
N GLY A 213 -10.83 -0.54 -26.00
CA GLY A 213 -12.26 -0.26 -26.14
C GLY A 213 -13.15 -1.49 -26.25
N CYS A 214 -12.59 -2.69 -26.10
CA CYS A 214 -13.35 -3.94 -26.10
C CYS A 214 -13.17 -4.76 -24.83
N ASN A 215 -12.04 -4.61 -24.15
CA ASN A 215 -11.81 -5.20 -22.83
C ASN A 215 -11.64 -4.10 -21.78
N GLU A 216 -11.66 -4.51 -20.52
CA GLU A 216 -11.21 -3.64 -19.43
C GLU A 216 -9.69 -3.46 -19.50
N HIS A 217 -9.22 -2.30 -19.05
CA HIS A 217 -7.82 -1.97 -18.92
C HIS A 217 -7.54 -1.58 -17.48
N ASP A 218 -6.43 -2.08 -16.94
CA ASP A 218 -6.03 -1.80 -15.57
C ASP A 218 -4.79 -0.93 -15.55
N PHE A 219 -4.79 0.03 -14.61
CA PHE A 219 -3.69 0.95 -14.37
C PHE A 219 -3.25 0.84 -12.92
N THR A 220 -1.94 0.75 -12.71
CA THR A 220 -1.37 0.63 -11.37
C THR A 220 -0.18 1.56 -11.26
N LEU A 221 -0.08 2.31 -10.16
CA LEU A 221 1.10 3.10 -9.86
C LEU A 221 1.93 2.34 -8.82
N PHE A 222 3.15 1.99 -9.16
CA PHE A 222 4.09 1.37 -8.23
C PHE A 222 4.98 2.46 -7.63
N GLY A 223 5.18 2.44 -6.32
CA GLY A 223 6.09 3.35 -5.63
C GLY A 223 7.17 2.58 -4.89
N ASN A 224 8.35 3.17 -4.79
CA ASN A 224 9.37 2.66 -3.89
C ASN A 224 9.15 3.25 -2.49
N THR A 225 9.24 2.42 -1.45
CA THR A 225 9.21 2.91 -0.07
C THR A 225 10.59 3.39 0.40
N GLU A 226 11.63 3.17 -0.42
CA GLU A 226 12.99 3.67 -0.21
C GLU A 226 13.16 5.02 -0.92
N PHE A 227 12.91 6.11 -0.19
CA PHE A 227 13.12 7.47 -0.68
C PHE A 227 14.60 7.74 -0.97
N GLU A 228 14.87 8.49 -2.05
CA GLU A 228 16.22 8.87 -2.44
C GLU A 228 16.83 9.86 -1.44
N GLU A 229 18.09 9.64 -1.05
CA GLU A 229 18.87 10.56 -0.21
C GLU A 229 19.24 11.86 -0.97
N SER A 230 18.23 12.72 -1.20
CA SER A 230 18.37 13.97 -1.95
C SER A 230 17.59 15.13 -1.32
N PHE A 231 17.83 16.35 -1.80
CA PHE A 231 17.14 17.56 -1.34
C PHE A 231 16.65 18.41 -2.54
N PRO A 232 15.32 18.57 -2.75
CA PRO A 232 14.22 17.92 -2.02
C PRO A 232 14.26 16.39 -2.18
N VAL A 233 13.58 15.66 -1.27
CA VAL A 233 13.49 14.20 -1.32
C VAL A 233 12.81 13.78 -2.63
N GLN A 234 13.25 12.69 -3.21
CA GLN A 234 12.71 12.15 -4.47
C GLN A 234 12.23 10.73 -4.26
N ASP A 235 11.22 10.34 -5.03
CA ASP A 235 10.78 8.95 -5.15
C ASP A 235 10.57 8.58 -6.62
N SER A 236 10.95 7.36 -6.98
CA SER A 236 10.77 6.79 -8.31
C SER A 236 9.48 5.97 -8.33
N VAL A 237 8.53 6.41 -9.15
CA VAL A 237 7.23 5.74 -9.27
C VAL A 237 7.03 5.25 -10.71
N TYR A 238 6.39 4.11 -10.88
CA TYR A 238 6.19 3.47 -12.17
C TYR A 238 4.71 3.27 -12.47
N LEU A 239 4.23 3.87 -13.55
CA LEU A 239 2.88 3.65 -14.06
C LEU A 239 2.87 2.39 -14.93
N PHE A 240 2.13 1.38 -14.50
CA PHE A 240 1.89 0.16 -15.24
C PHE A 240 0.49 0.16 -15.84
N HIS A 241 0.37 -0.50 -16.99
CA HIS A 241 -0.87 -0.64 -17.73
C HIS A 241 -1.00 -2.08 -18.22
N GLN A 242 -2.17 -2.68 -18.06
CA GLN A 242 -2.52 -4.00 -18.55
C GLN A 242 -3.76 -3.89 -19.43
N GLY A 243 -3.62 -4.18 -20.72
CA GLY A 243 -4.71 -4.16 -21.68
C GLY A 243 -5.28 -5.55 -22.00
N TYR A 244 -4.82 -6.61 -21.33
CA TYR A 244 -5.35 -7.98 -21.44
C TYR A 244 -5.45 -8.48 -22.88
N ASN A 245 -4.48 -8.09 -23.72
CA ASN A 245 -4.45 -8.42 -25.15
C ASN A 245 -5.72 -7.95 -25.88
N ASP A 246 -6.23 -6.77 -25.55
CA ASP A 246 -7.26 -6.09 -26.34
C ASP A 246 -6.76 -5.87 -27.77
N THR A 247 -7.51 -6.41 -28.72
CA THR A 247 -7.19 -6.38 -30.17
C THR A 247 -7.96 -5.29 -30.90
N CYS A 248 -8.76 -4.50 -30.19
CA CYS A 248 -9.52 -3.42 -30.77
C CYS A 248 -8.63 -2.19 -31.05
N ASP A 249 -8.79 -1.64 -32.26
CA ASP A 249 -8.01 -0.50 -32.77
C ASP A 249 -8.75 0.83 -32.54
N SER A 250 -9.31 1.04 -31.36
CA SER A 250 -9.82 2.36 -30.95
C SER A 250 -8.86 3.03 -29.97
N ILE A 251 -8.67 4.34 -30.12
CA ILE A 251 -7.90 5.13 -29.17
C ILE A 251 -8.85 5.61 -28.07
N VAL A 252 -8.63 5.13 -26.86
CA VAL A 252 -9.32 5.62 -25.65
C VAL A 252 -8.46 6.71 -25.03
N THR A 253 -9.08 7.75 -24.50
CA THR A 253 -8.40 8.83 -23.77
C THR A 253 -9.17 9.11 -22.50
N GLU A 254 -8.50 9.05 -21.36
CA GLU A 254 -9.13 9.24 -20.05
C GLU A 254 -8.15 9.81 -19.04
N ASP A 255 -8.72 10.27 -17.92
CA ASP A 255 -7.99 10.72 -16.75
C ASP A 255 -7.97 9.58 -15.72
N VAL A 256 -6.77 9.09 -15.39
CA VAL A 256 -6.57 8.10 -14.32
C VAL A 256 -6.06 8.81 -13.07
N MET A 257 -6.65 8.50 -11.92
CA MET A 257 -6.42 9.19 -10.65
C MET A 257 -5.82 8.25 -9.61
N PHE A 258 -4.61 8.54 -9.12
CA PHE A 258 -3.94 7.73 -8.08
C PHE A 258 -3.91 8.48 -6.76
N TYR A 259 -4.34 7.83 -5.67
CA TYR A 259 -4.34 8.44 -4.34
C TYR A 259 -2.95 8.37 -3.71
N LEU A 260 -2.38 9.52 -3.30
CA LEU A 260 -1.00 9.58 -2.78
C LEU A 260 -0.88 9.40 -1.26
N LYS A 261 -1.96 9.02 -0.56
CA LYS A 261 -1.92 8.79 0.90
C LYS A 261 -0.93 7.70 1.30
N PRO A 262 -0.86 6.51 0.66
CA PRO A 262 0.11 5.49 1.04
C PRO A 262 1.56 6.01 1.01
N LEU A 263 1.91 6.76 -0.04
CA LEU A 263 3.21 7.42 -0.16
C LEU A 263 3.45 8.43 0.98
N LYS A 264 2.43 9.23 1.32
CA LYS A 264 2.50 10.19 2.42
C LYS A 264 2.81 9.49 3.74
N GLU A 265 2.07 8.43 4.08
CA GLU A 265 2.26 7.72 5.34
C GLU A 265 3.64 7.03 5.41
N GLU A 266 4.12 6.46 4.31
CA GLU A 266 5.48 5.89 4.25
C GLU A 266 6.56 6.96 4.42
N TYR A 267 6.40 8.15 3.82
CA TYR A 267 7.32 9.27 4.04
C TYR A 267 7.34 9.69 5.51
N LYS A 268 6.16 9.88 6.11
CA LYS A 268 6.04 10.27 7.52
C LYS A 268 6.72 9.26 8.44
N LYS A 269 6.54 7.97 8.16
CA LYS A 269 7.20 6.87 8.87
C LYS A 269 8.72 6.87 8.68
N ALA A 270 9.20 7.04 7.45
CA ALA A 270 10.63 7.03 7.14
C ALA A 270 11.38 8.21 7.78
N TYR A 271 10.79 9.40 7.76
CA TYR A 271 11.43 10.63 8.25
C TYR A 271 10.99 11.08 9.64
N GLN A 272 9.97 10.44 10.23
CA GLN A 272 9.39 10.78 11.54
C GLN A 272 8.91 12.24 11.59
N VAL A 273 8.17 12.66 10.57
CA VAL A 273 7.64 14.03 10.40
C VAL A 273 6.15 14.02 10.04
N GLU A 274 5.46 15.14 10.28
CA GLU A 274 4.04 15.33 9.93
C GLU A 274 3.83 16.17 8.66
N TYR A 275 4.91 16.60 7.99
CA TYR A 275 4.87 17.42 6.79
C TYR A 275 6.09 17.12 5.92
N GLY A 276 5.98 17.37 4.63
CA GLY A 276 7.04 17.00 3.71
C GLY A 276 6.83 17.49 2.28
N GLU A 277 7.91 17.35 1.50
CA GLU A 277 7.92 17.58 0.06
C GLU A 277 8.66 16.42 -0.59
N VAL A 278 8.01 15.82 -1.59
CA VAL A 278 8.54 14.71 -2.39
C VAL A 278 8.40 15.03 -3.86
N VAL A 279 9.48 14.92 -4.60
CA VAL A 279 9.46 15.00 -6.06
C VAL A 279 9.28 13.59 -6.63
N LEU A 280 8.17 13.37 -7.33
CA LEU A 280 7.84 12.08 -7.92
C LEU A 280 8.38 12.01 -9.34
N ASN A 281 9.27 11.06 -9.57
CA ASN A 281 9.85 10.72 -10.86
C ASN A 281 9.03 9.58 -11.48
N ILE A 282 8.01 9.95 -12.26
CA ILE A 282 7.00 9.01 -12.79
C ILE A 282 7.47 8.46 -14.13
N THR A 283 7.72 7.17 -14.15
CA THR A 283 8.11 6.42 -15.35
C THR A 283 6.88 5.70 -15.93
N ALA A 284 6.60 5.90 -17.22
CA ALA A 284 5.48 5.25 -17.91
C ALA A 284 5.94 4.51 -19.18
N PRO A 285 5.29 3.39 -19.56
CA PRO A 285 5.59 2.68 -20.80
C PRO A 285 5.25 3.57 -22.01
N GLY A 286 6.28 3.93 -22.80
CA GLY A 286 6.10 4.79 -23.96
C GLY A 286 5.68 4.06 -25.24
N ALA A 287 5.34 4.83 -26.26
CA ALA A 287 5.08 4.34 -27.62
C ALA A 287 6.33 4.38 -28.53
N ASN A 288 6.56 3.29 -29.31
CA ASN A 288 7.48 3.06 -30.48
C ASN A 288 8.80 2.28 -30.30
N PRO A 289 9.35 1.61 -31.36
CA PRO A 289 8.75 0.94 -32.52
C PRO A 289 8.88 -0.60 -32.44
N VAL A 290 8.30 -1.32 -33.40
CA VAL A 290 8.44 -2.79 -33.53
C VAL A 290 9.92 -3.18 -33.66
N GLY A 291 10.40 -4.03 -32.74
CA GLY A 291 11.74 -4.62 -32.80
C GLY A 291 12.76 -4.14 -31.76
N SER A 292 12.41 -3.21 -30.86
CA SER A 292 13.29 -2.82 -29.74
C SER A 292 12.49 -2.37 -28.51
N LYS A 293 13.16 -2.44 -27.34
CA LYS A 293 12.64 -2.00 -26.04
C LYS A 293 12.00 -0.60 -26.16
N ALA A 294 10.68 -0.48 -25.97
CA ALA A 294 9.97 0.80 -25.91
C ALA A 294 10.68 1.79 -24.96
N PRO A 295 10.85 3.08 -25.33
CA PRO A 295 11.49 4.07 -24.49
C PRO A 295 10.55 4.45 -23.34
N GLU A 296 11.00 4.28 -22.10
CA GLU A 296 10.34 4.82 -20.92
C GLU A 296 10.37 6.34 -20.98
N LYS A 297 9.23 6.98 -20.70
CA LYS A 297 9.13 8.44 -20.55
C LYS A 297 9.05 8.79 -19.08
N LEU A 298 9.84 9.80 -18.69
CA LEU A 298 9.87 10.34 -17.34
C LEU A 298 9.04 11.62 -17.26
N TYR A 299 8.16 11.67 -16.27
CA TYR A 299 7.36 12.83 -15.88
C TYR A 299 7.71 13.20 -14.44
N GLN A 300 7.53 14.47 -14.07
CA GLN A 300 7.89 14.94 -12.74
C GLN A 300 6.81 15.83 -12.15
N VAL A 301 6.44 15.57 -10.90
CA VAL A 301 5.57 16.44 -10.10
C VAL A 301 6.15 16.61 -8.70
N THR A 302 5.89 17.76 -8.07
CA THR A 302 6.28 18.01 -6.68
C THR A 302 5.05 17.88 -5.79
N TYR A 303 5.01 16.80 -5.02
CA TYR A 303 3.98 16.56 -4.01
C TYR A 303 4.40 17.17 -2.68
N ARG A 304 3.51 17.94 -2.07
CA ARG A 304 3.72 18.61 -0.77
C ARG A 304 2.57 18.22 0.15
N PHE A 305 2.86 17.98 1.41
CA PHE A 305 1.85 17.71 2.42
C PHE A 305 2.18 18.30 3.79
N ASP A 306 1.15 18.60 4.59
CA ASP A 306 1.30 19.16 5.94
C ASP A 306 0.12 18.77 6.86
N ASP A 307 0.31 17.71 7.63
CA ASP A 307 -0.67 17.20 8.60
C ASP A 307 -0.51 17.83 9.99
N ARG A 308 0.36 18.84 10.16
CA ARG A 308 0.49 19.52 11.47
C ARG A 308 -0.85 20.15 11.89
N PRO A 309 -1.08 20.35 13.20
CA PRO A 309 -2.28 21.04 13.67
C PRO A 309 -2.42 22.41 13.00
N LYS A 310 -3.68 22.86 12.79
CA LYS A 310 -3.95 24.19 12.26
C LYS A 310 -3.92 25.24 13.36
N GLY A 311 -3.10 26.26 13.16
CA GLY A 311 -2.97 27.43 14.01
C GLY A 311 -4.11 28.40 13.73
N LYS A 312 -4.69 28.94 14.80
CA LYS A 312 -5.69 30.00 14.77
C LYS A 312 -5.02 31.37 14.62
N LEU A 313 -5.83 32.40 14.39
CA LEU A 313 -5.35 33.78 14.34
C LEU A 313 -4.57 34.11 15.63
N GLY A 314 -3.31 34.52 15.48
CA GLY A 314 -2.40 34.83 16.58
C GLY A 314 -1.50 33.68 17.04
N ASP A 315 -1.71 32.45 16.55
CA ASP A 315 -0.81 31.33 16.88
C ASP A 315 0.57 31.52 16.23
N VAL A 316 1.61 31.01 16.91
CA VAL A 316 2.98 31.03 16.39
C VAL A 316 3.12 29.94 15.32
N CYS A 317 3.55 30.35 14.13
CA CYS A 317 3.70 29.49 12.95
C CYS A 317 5.15 29.52 12.43
N GLY A 318 5.58 28.47 11.72
CA GLY A 318 6.93 28.40 11.14
C GLY A 318 8.06 28.19 12.15
N GLY A 319 9.30 28.08 11.66
CA GLY A 319 10.52 27.87 12.47
C GLY A 319 11.19 26.52 12.21
N PHE A 320 12.25 26.51 11.38
CA PHE A 320 12.98 25.28 11.01
C PHE A 320 13.92 24.77 12.13
N THR A 321 14.29 25.62 13.09
CA THR A 321 15.48 25.36 13.92
C THR A 321 15.26 25.19 15.42
N LEU A 322 14.06 25.43 15.98
CA LEU A 322 13.94 25.42 17.44
C LEU A 322 12.77 24.70 18.08
N TRP A 323 11.70 24.27 17.38
CA TRP A 323 10.71 23.34 17.97
C TRP A 323 9.89 22.57 16.91
N PRO A 324 9.95 21.23 16.88
CA PRO A 324 9.03 20.42 16.09
C PRO A 324 7.65 20.47 16.76
N GLY A 325 6.71 21.22 16.17
CA GLY A 325 5.35 21.34 16.71
C GLY A 325 4.60 22.63 16.39
N HIS A 326 5.23 23.61 15.75
CA HIS A 326 4.52 24.83 15.36
C HIS A 326 3.51 24.55 14.24
N PRO A 327 2.23 24.93 14.44
CA PRO A 327 1.17 24.70 13.46
C PRO A 327 1.34 25.57 12.21
N TYR A 328 0.82 25.11 11.07
CA TYR A 328 0.60 26.00 9.92
C TYR A 328 -0.71 26.78 10.11
N CYS A 329 -0.83 27.94 9.48
CA CYS A 329 -2.01 28.77 9.67
C CYS A 329 -3.24 28.19 8.96
N GLY A 330 -4.37 28.10 9.68
CA GLY A 330 -5.63 27.61 9.11
C GLY A 330 -6.26 28.53 8.03
N MET A 331 -7.43 28.17 7.51
CA MET A 331 -8.11 28.90 6.41
C MET A 331 -8.08 30.41 6.57
N GLY A 332 -7.73 31.12 5.48
CA GLY A 332 -7.77 32.59 5.44
C GLY A 332 -6.67 33.28 6.27
N LEU A 333 -5.73 32.51 6.83
CA LEU A 333 -4.59 33.02 7.57
C LEU A 333 -3.27 32.71 6.83
N SER A 334 -2.30 33.61 6.96
CA SER A 334 -0.94 33.49 6.45
C SER A 334 0.04 33.67 7.61
N CYS A 335 1.18 32.97 7.57
CA CYS A 335 2.22 33.14 8.56
C CYS A 335 2.99 34.44 8.27
N GLN A 336 2.87 35.45 9.14
CA GLN A 336 3.54 36.74 8.97
C GLN A 336 4.58 36.98 10.07
N GLY A 337 5.79 37.38 9.67
CA GLY A 337 6.90 37.74 10.55
C GLY A 337 7.63 38.99 10.04
N LYS A 338 8.13 39.84 10.95
CA LYS A 338 8.87 41.06 10.56
C LYS A 338 10.23 40.70 9.94
N GLY A 339 10.31 40.76 8.62
CA GLY A 339 11.57 40.82 7.87
C GLY A 339 12.39 39.53 7.85
N LEU A 340 11.75 38.35 7.76
CA LEU A 340 12.45 37.07 7.85
C LEU A 340 12.30 36.24 6.57
N PRO A 341 13.34 35.46 6.17
CA PRO A 341 13.19 34.35 5.23
C PRO A 341 12.25 33.28 5.80
N VAL A 342 11.81 32.35 4.94
CA VAL A 342 10.73 31.36 5.13
C VAL A 342 10.85 30.49 6.40
N ASP A 343 11.99 30.53 7.10
CA ASP A 343 12.40 29.57 8.14
C ASP A 343 12.32 30.07 9.59
N LEU A 344 11.82 31.27 9.86
CA LEU A 344 11.72 31.82 11.22
C LEU A 344 10.27 31.94 11.72
N PRO A 345 10.05 31.83 13.06
CA PRO A 345 8.71 31.84 13.62
C PRO A 345 7.99 33.17 13.36
N GLY A 346 6.80 33.08 12.79
CA GLY A 346 5.86 34.17 12.57
C GLY A 346 4.59 33.99 13.42
N THR A 347 3.57 34.78 13.09
CA THR A 347 2.22 34.64 13.67
C THR A 347 1.19 34.48 12.57
N CYS A 348 0.20 33.63 12.80
CA CYS A 348 -0.92 33.49 11.88
C CYS A 348 -1.77 34.76 11.88
N GLN A 349 -1.85 35.41 10.73
CA GLN A 349 -2.57 36.66 10.51
C GLN A 349 -3.49 36.53 9.30
N VAL A 350 -4.55 37.33 9.21
CA VAL A 350 -5.44 37.32 8.04
C VAL A 350 -4.64 37.59 6.77
N SER A 351 -4.74 36.69 5.80
CA SER A 351 -4.16 36.85 4.48
C SER A 351 -4.75 38.10 3.82
N GLN A 352 -3.92 39.09 3.51
CA GLN A 352 -4.35 40.33 2.83
C GLN A 352 -4.64 40.11 1.36
#